data_AF-A0A6P5ZM56-F1
#
_entry.id   AF-A0A6P5ZM56-F1
#
_cell.length_a   1.000
_cell.length_b   1.000
_cell.length_c   1.000
_cell.angle_alpha   90.00
_cell.angle_beta   90.00
_cell.angle_gamma   90.00
#
_symmetry.space_group_name_H-M   'P 1'
#
loop_
_entity.id
_entity.type
_entity.pdbx_description
1 polymer ?
#
loop_
_entity_poly.entity_id
_entity_poly.type
_entity_poly.pdbx_seq_one_letter_code
_entity_poly.pdbx_strand_id
1 'polypeptide(L)'
;MTINNAVAQASLAERLGKNRIIAESGTGQYGVATATALNVFRMRLLGPEKQENKRWKNGEGKPDALVACVGGGLNAMGLFHEFVNDKDVRLIGVEAAGFGLDSGKHVATLTEGEVGVLRGAMSYLLRDEDGQIVEPHSISAG
;
A
#
# COMPACT_ATOMS: atom_id res chain seq x y z
N MET A 1 -12.57 -2.07 5.21
CA MET A 1 -11.12 -2.05 4.90
C MET A 1 -10.53 -0.65 4.91
N THR A 2 -11.24 0.36 4.41
CA THR A 2 -10.65 1.67 4.10
C THR A 2 -10.22 2.49 5.29
N ILE A 3 -11.02 2.57 6.36
CA ILE A 3 -10.62 3.30 7.59
C ILE A 3 -9.43 2.60 8.27
N ASN A 4 -9.47 1.28 8.44
CA ASN A 4 -8.37 0.57 9.10
C ASN A 4 -7.06 0.67 8.29
N ASN A 5 -7.14 0.56 6.96
CA ASN A 5 -5.97 0.77 6.10
C ASN A 5 -5.51 2.24 6.15
N ALA A 6 -6.42 3.20 6.02
CA ALA A 6 -6.11 4.63 6.12
C ALA A 6 -5.44 5.00 7.47
N VAL A 7 -5.97 4.48 8.57
CA VAL A 7 -5.43 4.66 9.93
C VAL A 7 -4.08 3.95 10.07
N ALA A 8 -3.92 2.75 9.50
CA ALA A 8 -2.64 2.05 9.50
C ALA A 8 -1.57 2.80 8.69
N GLN A 9 -1.92 3.33 7.51
CA GLN A 9 -1.05 4.14 6.66
C GLN A 9 -0.64 5.43 7.39
N ALA A 10 -1.58 6.09 8.05
CA ALA A 10 -1.31 7.30 8.82
C ALA A 10 -0.47 7.02 10.07
N SER A 11 -0.80 5.99 10.85
CA SER A 11 -0.03 5.59 12.04
C SER A 11 1.39 5.13 11.67
N LEU A 12 1.56 4.42 10.55
CA LEU A 12 2.88 4.03 10.05
C LEU A 12 3.70 5.27 9.69
N ALA A 13 3.10 6.22 8.99
CA ALA A 13 3.82 7.39 8.56
C ALA A 13 4.19 8.33 9.74
N GLU A 14 3.34 8.42 10.77
CA GLU A 14 3.64 9.09 12.04
C GLU A 14 4.86 8.44 12.71
N ARG A 15 4.88 7.10 12.83
CA ARG A 15 6.03 6.35 13.37
C ARG A 15 7.32 6.55 12.57
N LEU A 16 7.22 6.79 11.27
CA LEU A 16 8.37 7.06 10.41
C LEU A 16 8.82 8.53 10.44
N GLY A 17 8.13 9.41 11.19
CA GLY A 17 8.44 10.83 11.30
C GLY A 17 8.33 11.58 9.96
N LYS A 18 7.49 11.09 9.04
CA LYS A 18 7.33 11.67 7.70
C LYS A 18 6.11 12.57 7.65
N ASN A 19 6.25 13.74 7.04
CA ASN A 19 5.19 14.75 7.04
C ASN A 19 4.56 14.99 5.66
N ARG A 20 5.21 14.55 4.57
CA ARG A 20 4.75 14.68 3.19
C ARG A 20 4.54 13.31 2.58
N ILE A 21 3.29 12.85 2.53
CA ILE A 21 2.94 11.50 2.10
C ILE A 21 1.94 11.57 0.95
N ILE A 22 2.18 10.79 -0.10
CA ILE A 22 1.12 10.45 -1.06
C ILE A 22 0.59 9.09 -0.65
N ALA A 23 -0.73 8.98 -0.58
CA ALA A 23 -1.37 7.71 -0.27
C ALA A 23 -2.47 7.37 -1.28
N GLU A 24 -2.46 6.12 -1.76
CA GLU A 24 -3.43 5.65 -2.74
C GLU A 24 -4.11 4.34 -2.29
N SER A 25 -5.44 4.34 -2.38
CA SER A 25 -6.29 3.18 -2.13
C SER A 25 -7.11 2.93 -3.38
N GLY A 26 -6.95 1.77 -4.01
CA GLY A 26 -7.60 1.47 -5.29
C GLY A 26 -9.12 1.66 -5.23
N THR A 27 -9.64 2.52 -6.11
CA THR A 27 -11.04 2.99 -6.29
C THR A 27 -11.47 4.27 -5.53
N GLY A 28 -12.17 5.17 -6.25
CA GLY A 28 -12.27 6.60 -5.95
C GLY A 28 -13.01 7.05 -4.69
N GLN A 29 -13.79 6.18 -4.01
CA GLN A 29 -14.42 6.53 -2.73
C GLN A 29 -13.46 6.39 -1.53
N TYR A 30 -12.33 5.72 -1.74
CA TYR A 30 -11.43 5.35 -0.66
C TYR A 30 -10.34 6.38 -0.35
N GLY A 31 -10.03 7.27 -1.30
CA GLY A 31 -9.13 8.40 -1.07
C GLY A 31 -9.63 9.35 0.03
N VAL A 32 -10.95 9.45 0.24
CA VAL A 32 -11.55 10.28 1.30
C VAL A 32 -11.25 9.72 2.70
N ALA A 33 -11.26 8.40 2.87
CA ALA A 33 -10.95 7.77 4.15
C ALA A 33 -9.46 7.93 4.50
N THR A 34 -8.57 7.77 3.51
CA THR A 34 -7.13 7.99 3.65
C THR A 34 -6.80 9.45 3.96
N ALA A 35 -7.42 10.40 3.24
CA ALA A 35 -7.28 11.82 3.53
C ALA A 35 -7.77 12.19 4.94
N THR A 36 -8.91 11.63 5.36
CA THR A 36 -9.48 11.86 6.69
C THR A 36 -8.57 11.32 7.79
N ALA A 37 -8.06 10.10 7.64
CA ALA A 37 -7.15 9.52 8.62
C ALA A 37 -5.84 10.33 8.70
N LEU A 38 -5.18 10.60 7.57
CA LEU A 38 -3.95 11.39 7.55
C LEU A 38 -4.13 12.78 8.17
N ASN A 39 -5.27 13.42 7.95
CA ASN A 39 -5.58 14.72 8.57
C ASN A 39 -5.71 14.63 10.11
N VAL A 40 -6.30 13.55 10.64
CA VAL A 40 -6.32 13.28 12.10
C VAL A 40 -4.91 13.16 12.67
N PHE A 41 -4.00 12.52 11.93
CA PHE A 41 -2.59 12.38 12.30
C PHE A 41 -1.71 13.59 11.93
N ARG A 42 -2.32 14.74 11.56
CA ARG A 42 -1.64 15.98 11.14
C ARG A 42 -0.65 15.80 9.99
N MET A 43 -0.93 14.86 9.10
CA MET A 43 -0.08 14.52 7.97
C MET A 43 -0.61 15.18 6.71
N ARG A 44 0.30 15.67 5.86
CA ARG A 44 -0.09 16.25 4.57
C ARG A 44 -0.24 15.13 3.55
N LEU A 45 -1.49 14.83 3.18
CA LEU A 45 -1.78 14.07 1.98
C LEU A 45 -1.46 14.93 0.76
N LEU A 46 -0.53 14.46 -0.05
CA LEU A 46 -0.26 14.97 -1.38
C LEU A 46 -1.07 14.13 -2.37
N GLY A 47 -1.72 14.76 -3.33
CA GLY A 47 -2.45 14.09 -4.39
C GLY A 47 -1.50 13.44 -5.41
N PRO A 48 -1.90 12.32 -6.03
CA PRO A 48 -1.14 11.71 -7.11
C PRO A 48 -1.25 12.47 -8.45
N GLU A 49 -1.96 13.61 -8.47
CA GLU A 49 -2.31 14.28 -9.72
C GLU A 49 -1.12 14.96 -10.41
N LYS A 50 -1.16 15.00 -11.75
CA LYS A 50 -0.16 15.64 -12.63
C LYS A 50 0.19 17.08 -12.24
N GLN A 51 -0.70 17.79 -11.54
CA GLN A 51 -0.47 19.16 -11.05
C GLN A 51 0.52 19.21 -9.88
N GLU A 52 0.50 18.23 -8.98
CA GLU A 52 1.48 18.12 -7.89
C GLU A 52 2.84 17.67 -8.41
N ASN A 53 2.81 16.82 -9.45
CA ASN A 53 3.99 16.44 -10.21
C ASN A 53 4.72 17.64 -10.85
N LYS A 54 3.99 18.70 -11.23
CA LYS A 54 4.59 19.96 -11.70
C LYS A 54 5.26 20.73 -10.56
N ARG A 55 4.69 20.73 -9.35
CA ARG A 55 5.27 21.42 -8.17
C ARG A 55 6.61 20.84 -7.77
N TRP A 56 6.75 19.52 -7.75
CA TRP A 56 8.02 18.86 -7.41
C TRP A 56 9.08 19.10 -8.47
N LYS A 57 8.69 19.09 -9.75
CA LYS A 57 9.58 19.46 -10.87
C LYS A 57 10.01 20.93 -10.81
N ASN A 58 9.24 21.78 -10.15
CA ASN A 58 9.51 23.21 -9.96
C ASN A 58 10.19 23.55 -8.63
N GLY A 59 10.65 22.55 -7.86
CA GLY A 59 11.49 22.77 -6.67
C GLY A 59 10.76 22.74 -5.31
N GLU A 60 9.45 22.45 -5.24
CA GLU A 60 8.72 22.34 -3.96
C GLU A 60 9.07 21.06 -3.17
N GLY A 61 9.96 20.21 -3.69
CA GLY A 61 10.51 19.02 -3.03
C GLY A 61 9.58 17.80 -3.09
N LYS A 62 10.18 16.63 -3.36
CA LYS A 62 9.47 15.35 -3.48
C LYS A 62 8.82 14.90 -2.16
N PRO A 63 7.80 14.02 -2.19
CA PRO A 63 7.27 13.39 -0.98
C PRO A 63 8.36 12.61 -0.23
N ASP A 64 8.21 12.47 1.09
CA ASP A 64 9.16 11.69 1.89
C ASP A 64 8.83 10.19 1.88
N ALA A 65 7.56 9.85 1.63
CA ALA A 65 7.09 8.48 1.48
C ALA A 65 5.83 8.41 0.59
N LEU A 66 5.68 7.28 -0.11
CA LEU A 66 4.48 6.87 -0.82
C LEU A 66 3.92 5.63 -0.12
N VAL A 67 2.62 5.61 0.12
CA VAL A 67 1.96 4.47 0.77
C VAL A 67 0.76 4.00 -0.05
N ALA A 68 0.75 2.72 -0.42
CA ALA A 68 -0.36 2.14 -1.18
C ALA A 68 -0.75 0.78 -0.62
N CYS A 69 -2.05 0.47 -0.59
CA CYS A 69 -2.46 -0.90 -0.31
C CYS A 69 -2.12 -1.82 -1.47
N VAL A 70 -1.70 -3.05 -1.16
CA VAL A 70 -1.32 -4.08 -2.13
C VAL A 70 -2.25 -5.27 -1.97
N GLY A 71 -3.11 -5.46 -2.98
CA GLY A 71 -3.79 -6.72 -3.26
C GLY A 71 -3.26 -7.26 -4.60
N GLY A 72 -3.94 -6.95 -5.70
CA GLY A 72 -3.42 -7.18 -7.06
C GLY A 72 -2.31 -6.20 -7.50
N GLY A 73 -2.02 -5.16 -6.71
CA GLY A 73 -0.85 -4.28 -6.88
C GLY A 73 -0.94 -3.18 -7.95
N LEU A 74 -1.98 -3.10 -8.77
CA LEU A 74 -2.07 -2.12 -9.87
C LEU A 74 -2.04 -0.64 -9.41
N ASN A 75 -2.72 -0.31 -8.31
CA ASN A 75 -2.69 1.03 -7.72
C ASN A 75 -1.29 1.36 -7.15
N ALA A 76 -0.68 0.41 -6.43
CA ALA A 76 0.65 0.59 -5.87
C ALA A 76 1.70 0.76 -6.98
N MET A 77 1.63 -0.05 -8.04
CA MET A 77 2.52 0.05 -9.19
C MET A 77 2.37 1.39 -9.91
N GLY A 78 1.14 1.87 -10.11
CA GLY A 78 0.87 3.17 -10.71
C GLY A 78 1.50 4.32 -9.92
N LEU A 79 1.33 4.31 -8.59
CA LEU A 79 1.90 5.31 -7.70
C LEU A 79 3.44 5.24 -7.64
N PHE A 80 3.99 4.03 -7.51
CA PHE A 80 5.42 3.83 -7.28
C PHE A 80 6.26 4.00 -8.55
N HIS A 81 5.70 3.73 -9.74
CA HIS A 81 6.43 3.80 -11.00
C HIS A 81 7.06 5.19 -11.25
N GLU A 82 6.40 6.27 -10.83
CA GLU A 82 6.92 7.63 -11.00
C GLU A 82 8.17 7.92 -10.15
N PHE A 83 8.36 7.18 -9.05
CA PHE A 83 9.40 7.42 -8.05
C PHE A 83 10.36 6.24 -7.87
N VAL A 84 10.28 5.21 -8.72
CA VAL A 84 11.09 3.99 -8.59
C VAL A 84 12.61 4.25 -8.61
N ASN A 85 13.02 5.33 -9.26
CA ASN A 85 14.41 5.76 -9.34
C ASN A 85 14.82 6.76 -8.25
N ASP A 86 13.87 7.28 -7.49
CA ASP A 86 14.10 8.28 -6.46
C ASP A 86 14.40 7.64 -5.11
N LYS A 87 15.68 7.42 -4.83
CA LYS A 87 16.15 6.72 -3.61
C LYS A 87 15.81 7.44 -2.31
N ASP A 88 15.59 8.75 -2.36
CA ASP A 88 15.19 9.57 -1.21
C ASP A 88 13.69 9.43 -0.88
N VAL A 89 12.91 8.83 -1.77
CA VAL A 89 11.46 8.63 -1.61
C VAL A 89 11.20 7.19 -1.18
N ARG A 90 10.62 7.00 0.00
CA ARG A 90 10.32 5.65 0.51
C ARG A 90 9.03 5.11 -0.10
N LEU A 91 9.08 3.94 -0.72
CA LEU A 91 7.92 3.26 -1.30
C LEU A 91 7.41 2.19 -0.32
N ILE A 92 6.14 2.26 0.09
CA ILE A 92 5.57 1.40 1.12
C ILE A 92 4.27 0.74 0.62
N GLY A 93 4.34 -0.57 0.36
CA GLY A 93 3.17 -1.41 0.11
C GLY A 93 2.57 -1.92 1.42
N VAL A 94 1.24 -1.93 1.53
CA VAL A 94 0.51 -2.42 2.71
C VAL A 94 -0.42 -3.55 2.29
N GLU A 95 -0.12 -4.78 2.73
CA GLU A 95 -1.00 -5.94 2.52
C GLU A 95 -2.00 -6.12 3.67
N ALA A 96 -3.14 -6.74 3.40
CA ALA A 96 -4.13 -7.01 4.43
C ALA A 96 -3.77 -8.25 5.26
N ALA A 97 -3.58 -8.04 6.57
CA ALA A 97 -3.25 -9.08 7.53
C ALA A 97 -4.46 -9.95 7.96
N GLY A 98 -5.67 -9.70 7.45
CA GLY A 98 -6.87 -10.46 7.81
C GLY A 98 -7.12 -10.53 9.33
N PHE A 99 -7.13 -11.72 9.91
CA PHE A 99 -7.27 -11.93 11.37
C PHE A 99 -5.93 -11.86 12.14
N GLY A 100 -4.85 -11.43 11.48
CA GLY A 100 -3.48 -11.45 11.97
C GLY A 100 -2.63 -12.44 11.17
N LEU A 101 -1.34 -12.16 11.01
CA LEU A 101 -0.44 -13.03 10.24
C LEU A 101 -0.36 -14.43 10.89
N ASP A 102 -0.20 -14.49 12.21
CA ASP A 102 -0.14 -15.74 12.99
C ASP A 102 -1.43 -16.59 12.91
N SER A 103 -2.53 -16.03 12.44
CA SER A 103 -3.81 -16.75 12.34
C SER A 103 -3.90 -17.66 11.11
N GLY A 104 -2.98 -17.51 10.14
CA GLY A 104 -3.06 -18.13 8.82
C GLY A 104 -4.21 -17.63 7.94
N LYS A 105 -5.03 -16.70 8.44
CA LYS A 105 -6.19 -16.12 7.73
C LYS A 105 -5.90 -14.69 7.30
N HIS A 106 -5.05 -14.55 6.28
CA HIS A 106 -4.65 -13.27 5.69
C HIS A 106 -4.49 -13.36 4.17
N VAL A 107 -4.08 -12.24 3.54
CA VAL A 107 -3.76 -12.15 2.11
C VAL A 107 -2.37 -11.52 1.87
N ALA A 108 -1.53 -11.49 2.90
CA ALA A 108 -0.16 -10.96 2.85
C ALA A 108 0.83 -11.88 2.10
N THR A 109 0.62 -12.04 0.79
CA THR A 109 1.43 -12.91 -0.08
C THR A 109 2.89 -12.46 -0.22
N LEU A 110 3.18 -11.16 -0.25
CA LEU A 110 4.55 -10.66 -0.36
C LEU A 110 5.30 -10.76 0.97
N THR A 111 4.57 -10.75 2.09
CA THR A 111 5.14 -10.81 3.44
C THR A 111 5.40 -12.26 3.88
N GLU A 112 4.41 -13.14 3.72
CA GLU A 112 4.43 -14.53 4.26
C GLU A 112 4.35 -15.60 3.16
N GLY A 113 4.22 -15.21 1.89
CA GLY A 113 4.08 -16.16 0.79
C GLY A 113 5.41 -16.65 0.25
N GLU A 114 5.34 -17.77 -0.47
CA GLU A 114 6.47 -18.40 -1.13
C GLU A 114 6.36 -18.27 -2.64
N VAL A 115 7.50 -18.27 -3.34
CA VAL A 115 7.52 -18.23 -4.80
C VAL A 115 6.85 -19.48 -5.38
N GLY A 116 5.88 -19.26 -6.26
CA GLY A 116 5.14 -20.33 -6.90
C GLY A 116 4.56 -19.93 -8.26
N VAL A 117 4.10 -20.93 -9.00
CA VAL A 117 3.41 -20.72 -10.28
C VAL A 117 1.95 -21.06 -10.11
N LEU A 118 1.08 -20.10 -10.39
CA LEU A 118 -0.37 -20.29 -10.41
C LEU A 118 -0.91 -19.81 -11.75
N ARG A 119 -1.68 -20.67 -12.44
CA ARG A 119 -2.29 -20.37 -13.75
C ARG A 119 -1.29 -19.82 -14.78
N GLY A 120 -0.05 -20.31 -14.76
CA GLY A 120 1.00 -19.92 -15.70
C GLY A 120 1.76 -18.62 -15.36
N ALA A 121 1.46 -17.98 -14.23
CA ALA A 121 2.20 -16.80 -13.75
C ALA A 121 3.03 -17.15 -12.50
N MET A 122 4.29 -16.70 -12.48
CA MET A 122 5.14 -16.76 -11.28
C MET A 122 4.81 -15.59 -10.36
N SER A 123 4.50 -15.88 -9.10
CA SER A 123 4.21 -14.88 -8.06
C SER A 123 4.53 -15.46 -6.69
N TYR A 124 4.43 -14.64 -5.65
CA TYR A 124 4.33 -15.14 -4.28
C TYR A 124 2.91 -15.65 -4.02
N LEU A 125 2.80 -16.82 -3.39
CA LEU A 125 1.55 -17.51 -3.10
C LEU A 125 1.54 -17.96 -1.64
N LEU A 126 0.38 -17.95 -1.00
CA LEU A 126 0.21 -18.59 0.30
C LEU A 126 0.05 -20.10 0.09
N ARG A 127 0.82 -20.89 0.81
CA ARG A 127 0.81 -22.35 0.75
C ARG A 127 0.73 -22.97 2.13
N ASP A 128 0.16 -24.16 2.21
CA ASP A 128 0.24 -25.00 3.39
C ASP A 128 1.53 -25.85 3.35
N GLU A 129 1.73 -26.67 4.38
CA GLU A 129 2.91 -27.55 4.52
C GLU A 129 3.01 -28.59 3.38
N ASP A 130 1.88 -28.95 2.76
CA ASP A 130 1.80 -29.87 1.63
C ASP A 130 2.03 -29.16 0.28
N GLY A 131 2.28 -27.85 0.29
CA GLY A 131 2.50 -27.03 -0.89
C GLY A 131 1.22 -26.69 -1.66
N GLN A 132 0.04 -26.98 -1.11
CA GLN A 132 -1.24 -26.61 -1.70
C GLN A 132 -1.50 -25.11 -1.51
N ILE A 133 -2.21 -24.52 -2.46
CA ILE A 133 -2.52 -23.09 -2.40
C ILE A 133 -3.62 -22.87 -1.36
N VAL A 134 -3.33 -21.98 -0.41
CA VAL A 134 -4.27 -21.57 0.63
C VAL A 134 -5.16 -20.46 0.10
N GLU A 135 -6.45 -20.54 0.40
CA GLU A 135 -7.40 -19.51 -0.01
C GLU A 135 -7.17 -18.22 0.81
N PRO A 136 -6.94 -17.07 0.16
CA PRO A 136 -6.65 -15.83 0.86
C PRO A 136 -7.86 -15.34 1.63
N HIS A 137 -7.65 -14.90 2.87
CA HIS A 137 -8.72 -14.35 3.69
C HIS A 137 -8.59 -12.84 3.86
N SER A 138 -9.60 -12.11 3.40
CA SER A 138 -9.70 -10.66 3.57
C SER A 138 -11.16 -10.24 3.80
N ILE A 139 -11.37 -9.27 4.69
CA ILE A 139 -12.69 -8.64 4.89
C ILE A 139 -13.13 -7.82 3.67
N SER A 140 -12.20 -7.49 2.78
CA SER A 140 -12.49 -6.88 1.48
C SER A 140 -12.36 -7.93 0.41
N ALA A 141 -13.43 -8.10 -0.37
CA ALA A 141 -13.33 -8.79 -1.65
C ALA A 141 -12.41 -7.98 -2.58
N GLY A 142 -11.50 -8.69 -3.25
CA GLY A 142 -10.74 -8.23 -4.41
C GLY A 142 -11.22 -9.01 -5.62
#